data_AF-A0A411WZ34-F1
#
_entry.id   AF-A0A411WZ34-F1
#
_cell.length_a   1.000
_cell.length_b   1.000
_cell.length_c   1.000
_cell.angle_alpha   90.00
_cell.angle_beta   90.00
_cell.angle_gamma   90.00
#
_symmetry.space_group_name_H-M   'P 1'
#
loop_
_entity.id
_entity.type
_entity.pdbx_description
1 polymer ?
#
loop_
_entity_poly.entity_id
_entity_poly.type
_entity_poly.pdbx_seq_one_letter_code
_entity_poly.pdbx_strand_id
1 'polypeptide(L)'
;MSEKYDTVPTRHESSDEKVAAEGGKPHYCAMRPRPRRVFSPAVTAQREGLINTFSSKWVSGTTLHYYFFDRPTDGEKVLFSDGTTQLRSWVGEEEQRAVVRDAFEVWSSVDIGLKFEEVATREEAEIRIGFMRGDGAWSYLGRDILEHGPNERTMNFGWDLTRSGEIDTAVHEIGHSLGFPHEHQNPKAGIVWDEEAVYAALAEPPNSWPRETTFWNIIRKLDPNEVEGSTWDPDSVMHYPFAKGMIKEPVRYFDEGLQPAGGLSARDISWVKALYPPQVDNTVQLKPAQSVLLELTPGEQRSFRVRPEETRRYEFRTFGTSDSVMVLFENDNGEFRYLTGDDDSGEDTNAAFRLKLVKGREYALRVRLYHSERQGQTAVMMW
;
A
#
# COMPACT_ATOMS: atom_id res chain seq x y z
N MET A 1 12.42 0.11 -42.53
CA MET A 1 11.76 -1.20 -42.76
C MET A 1 12.42 -2.17 -41.79
N SER A 2 11.95 -2.13 -40.54
CA SER A 2 11.02 -3.12 -39.92
C SER A 2 11.84 -4.26 -39.32
N GLU A 3 12.29 -4.09 -38.07
CA GLU A 3 11.61 -4.49 -36.81
C GLU A 3 11.49 -6.01 -36.66
N LYS A 4 12.33 -6.58 -35.79
CA LYS A 4 12.11 -7.90 -35.19
C LYS A 4 11.43 -7.68 -33.85
N TYR A 5 10.18 -8.09 -33.77
CA TYR A 5 9.40 -8.12 -32.53
C TYR A 5 9.80 -9.33 -31.67
N ASP A 6 9.89 -9.06 -30.37
CA ASP A 6 9.93 -10.01 -29.27
C ASP A 6 8.75 -10.98 -29.31
N THR A 7 9.03 -12.27 -29.16
CA THR A 7 8.03 -13.28 -28.84
C THR A 7 8.03 -13.50 -27.33
N VAL A 8 7.02 -12.95 -26.66
CA VAL A 8 6.61 -13.30 -25.30
C VAL A 8 6.18 -14.79 -25.29
N PRO A 9 6.62 -15.63 -24.34
CA PRO A 9 6.18 -17.01 -24.29
C PRO A 9 4.75 -17.09 -23.77
N THR A 10 3.80 -17.37 -24.66
CA THR A 10 2.44 -17.78 -24.33
C THR A 10 2.47 -19.17 -23.67
N ARG A 11 1.91 -19.27 -22.46
CA ARG A 11 1.73 -20.53 -21.71
C ARG A 11 1.04 -21.59 -22.58
N HIS A 12 1.59 -22.80 -22.57
CA HIS A 12 0.92 -24.01 -23.03
C HIS A 12 -0.37 -24.24 -22.21
N GLU A 13 -1.49 -24.35 -22.90
CA GLU A 13 -2.69 -25.01 -22.38
C GLU A 13 -2.35 -26.49 -22.15
N SER A 14 -2.18 -26.91 -20.89
CA SER A 14 -2.39 -28.31 -20.51
C SER A 14 -3.78 -28.40 -19.87
N SER A 15 -4.61 -29.22 -20.50
CA SER A 15 -5.85 -29.71 -19.97
C SER A 15 -5.53 -30.71 -18.86
N ASP A 16 -5.30 -30.23 -17.65
CA ASP A 16 -5.25 -31.07 -16.46
C ASP A 16 -6.30 -30.61 -15.46
N GLU A 17 -7.02 -31.61 -14.96
CA GLU A 17 -8.18 -31.51 -14.10
C GLU A 17 -7.99 -30.50 -12.95
N LYS A 18 -9.05 -29.71 -12.70
CA LYS A 18 -9.21 -28.96 -11.44
C LYS A 18 -9.13 -29.95 -10.27
N VAL A 19 -7.92 -30.14 -9.74
CA VAL A 19 -7.73 -30.71 -8.41
C VAL A 19 -8.27 -29.66 -7.45
N ALA A 20 -9.48 -29.91 -6.95
CA ALA A 20 -10.06 -29.16 -5.86
C ALA A 20 -9.06 -29.17 -4.70
N ALA A 21 -8.58 -27.99 -4.31
CA ALA A 21 -7.79 -27.83 -3.10
C ALA A 21 -8.58 -28.42 -1.92
N GLU A 22 -7.99 -29.40 -1.23
CA GLU A 22 -8.59 -30.04 -0.07
C GLU A 22 -8.86 -29.00 1.05
N GLY A 23 -10.10 -28.53 1.14
CA GLY A 23 -10.93 -28.53 2.36
C GLY A 23 -10.48 -27.76 3.62
N GLY A 24 -9.54 -26.81 3.54
CA GLY A 24 -9.23 -25.90 4.66
C GLY A 24 -10.16 -24.67 4.70
N LYS A 25 -10.57 -24.20 5.89
CA LYS A 25 -11.20 -22.87 6.02
C LYS A 25 -10.17 -21.79 5.63
N PRO A 26 -10.56 -20.75 4.87
CA PRO A 26 -9.63 -19.70 4.45
C PRO A 26 -9.08 -18.92 5.65
N HIS A 27 -7.84 -18.46 5.52
CA HIS A 27 -7.25 -17.49 6.44
C HIS A 27 -7.63 -16.08 5.99
N TYR A 28 -7.90 -15.18 6.94
CA TYR A 28 -8.19 -13.76 6.67
C TYR A 28 -7.13 -12.90 7.33
N CYS A 29 -6.69 -11.83 6.66
CA CYS A 29 -5.74 -10.89 7.22
C CYS A 29 -6.38 -9.91 8.21
N ALA A 30 -5.64 -9.65 9.28
CA ALA A 30 -6.04 -8.83 10.41
C ALA A 30 -5.34 -7.47 10.33
N MET A 31 -5.76 -6.63 9.38
CA MET A 31 -5.22 -5.28 9.26
C MET A 31 -5.31 -4.54 10.61
N ARG A 32 -4.19 -3.94 11.01
CA ARG A 32 -4.11 -3.19 12.27
C ARG A 32 -5.03 -1.96 12.19
N PRO A 33 -5.82 -1.66 13.24
CA PRO A 33 -6.66 -0.46 13.26
C PRO A 33 -5.83 0.79 13.04
N ARG A 34 -6.33 1.67 12.19
CA ARG A 34 -5.73 2.99 11.97
C ARG A 34 -6.38 4.00 12.90
N PRO A 35 -5.60 4.83 13.60
CA PRO A 35 -6.15 6.01 14.24
C PRO A 35 -6.89 6.85 13.21
N ARG A 36 -8.16 7.19 13.47
CA ARG A 36 -8.90 8.08 12.58
C ARG A 36 -8.25 9.47 12.64
N ARG A 37 -7.89 10.03 11.48
CA ARG A 37 -7.50 11.44 11.39
C ARG A 37 -8.67 12.31 11.81
N VAL A 38 -8.43 13.22 12.74
CA VAL A 38 -9.43 14.18 13.19
C VAL A 38 -9.19 15.48 12.44
N PHE A 39 -10.14 15.86 11.60
CA PHE A 39 -10.07 17.09 10.82
C PHE A 39 -10.78 18.24 11.52
N SER A 40 -10.30 19.46 11.25
CA SER A 40 -11.00 20.69 11.64
C SER A 40 -12.41 20.72 11.03
N PRO A 41 -13.42 21.31 11.69
CA PRO A 41 -14.76 21.49 11.12
C PRO A 41 -14.78 22.28 9.79
N ALA A 42 -13.69 22.98 9.45
CA ALA A 42 -13.53 23.67 8.17
C ALA A 42 -13.27 22.72 6.99
N VAL A 43 -12.80 21.49 7.25
CA VAL A 43 -12.57 20.48 6.21
C VAL A 43 -13.91 19.90 5.77
N THR A 44 -14.25 20.09 4.49
CA THR A 44 -15.50 19.56 3.92
C THR A 44 -15.41 18.04 3.73
N ALA A 45 -16.55 17.35 3.71
CA ALA A 45 -16.58 15.90 3.49
C ALA A 45 -15.91 15.45 2.17
N GLN A 46 -16.03 16.27 1.11
CA GLN A 46 -15.35 16.00 -0.16
C GLN A 46 -13.82 16.12 -0.03
N ARG A 47 -13.34 17.15 0.68
CA ARG A 47 -11.90 17.34 0.96
C ARG A 47 -11.36 16.20 1.84
N GLU A 48 -12.07 15.85 2.92
CA GLU A 48 -11.74 14.71 3.81
C GLU A 48 -11.61 13.40 3.02
N GLY A 49 -12.57 13.11 2.14
CA GLY A 49 -12.53 11.90 1.32
C GLY A 49 -11.30 11.80 0.42
N LEU A 50 -11.00 12.87 -0.32
CA LEU A 50 -9.81 12.92 -1.17
C LEU A 50 -8.52 12.75 -0.35
N ILE A 51 -8.44 13.39 0.82
CA ILE A 51 -7.30 13.24 1.73
C ILE A 51 -7.16 11.78 2.16
N ASN A 52 -8.21 11.16 2.67
CA ASN A 52 -8.14 9.79 3.17
C ASN A 52 -7.85 8.78 2.05
N THR A 53 -8.29 9.06 0.82
CA THR A 53 -7.98 8.26 -0.37
C THR A 53 -6.48 8.26 -0.67
N PHE A 54 -5.83 9.44 -0.64
CA PHE A 54 -4.47 9.61 -1.13
C PHE A 54 -3.37 9.67 -0.06
N SER A 55 -3.68 10.00 1.20
CA SER A 55 -2.65 10.26 2.24
C SER A 55 -1.77 9.04 2.54
N SER A 56 -2.34 7.84 2.46
CA SER A 56 -1.62 6.57 2.62
C SER A 56 -0.77 6.21 1.39
N LYS A 57 -0.96 6.87 0.25
CA LYS A 57 -0.33 6.45 -1.01
C LYS A 57 1.06 7.06 -1.16
N TRP A 58 1.97 6.28 -1.72
CA TRP A 58 3.33 6.73 -2.00
C TRP A 58 3.36 7.77 -3.11
N VAL A 59 4.39 8.62 -3.16
CA VAL A 59 4.66 9.37 -4.40
C VAL A 59 5.30 8.42 -5.41
N SER A 60 4.88 8.50 -6.67
CA SER A 60 5.48 7.73 -7.75
C SER A 60 6.96 8.05 -7.87
N GLY A 61 7.76 7.03 -8.18
CA GLY A 61 9.22 7.04 -8.26
C GLY A 61 9.92 6.64 -6.96
N THR A 62 9.16 6.31 -5.91
CA THR A 62 9.70 5.80 -4.63
C THR A 62 10.24 4.38 -4.82
N THR A 63 11.45 4.13 -4.34
CA THR A 63 11.91 2.76 -4.05
C THR A 63 11.50 2.43 -2.63
N LEU A 64 10.75 1.35 -2.44
CA LEU A 64 10.36 0.80 -1.15
C LEU A 64 11.34 -0.30 -0.79
N HIS A 65 12.07 -0.10 0.29
CA HIS A 65 13.03 -1.06 0.78
C HIS A 65 12.33 -2.03 1.74
N TYR A 66 12.62 -3.31 1.57
CA TYR A 66 12.08 -4.34 2.45
C TYR A 66 13.18 -5.18 3.10
N TYR A 67 12.89 -5.66 4.31
CA TYR A 67 13.80 -6.47 5.11
C TYR A 67 13.02 -7.57 5.83
N PHE A 68 13.59 -8.77 5.87
CA PHE A 68 13.10 -9.88 6.68
C PHE A 68 13.82 -9.92 8.02
N PHE A 69 13.08 -9.96 9.13
CA PHE A 69 13.70 -10.17 10.44
C PHE A 69 14.49 -11.49 10.44
N ASP A 70 15.74 -11.41 10.88
CA ASP A 70 16.73 -12.49 10.74
C ASP A 70 17.54 -12.77 12.01
N ARG A 71 17.38 -11.96 13.06
CA ARG A 71 18.13 -12.14 14.31
C ARG A 71 17.37 -13.11 15.22
N PRO A 72 18.06 -13.99 15.96
CA PRO A 72 17.41 -14.87 16.95
C PRO A 72 16.65 -14.12 18.05
N THR A 73 17.00 -12.86 18.30
CA THR A 73 16.33 -11.98 19.25
C THR A 73 15.08 -11.32 18.68
N ASP A 74 14.84 -11.42 17.36
CA ASP A 74 13.65 -10.86 16.74
C ASP A 74 12.45 -11.74 17.06
N GLY A 75 11.57 -11.18 17.87
CA GLY A 75 10.41 -11.88 18.35
C GLY A 75 9.64 -11.07 19.38
N GLU A 76 8.48 -11.60 19.71
CA GLU A 76 7.60 -11.01 20.70
C GLU A 76 7.41 -11.98 21.87
N LYS A 77 7.48 -11.46 23.10
CA LYS A 77 7.20 -12.26 24.29
C LYS A 77 5.70 -12.37 24.47
N VAL A 78 5.15 -13.56 24.22
CA VAL A 78 3.73 -13.86 24.35
C VAL A 78 3.47 -14.54 25.69
N LEU A 79 2.52 -14.01 26.46
CA LEU A 79 2.00 -14.60 27.69
C LEU A 79 0.90 -15.62 27.33
N PHE A 80 1.06 -16.86 27.77
CA PHE A 80 0.09 -17.93 27.57
C PHE A 80 -0.90 -18.00 28.72
N SER A 81 -2.01 -18.69 28.48
CA SER A 81 -3.09 -18.90 29.45
C SER A 81 -2.64 -19.63 30.72
N ASP A 82 -1.53 -20.36 30.65
CA ASP A 82 -0.92 -21.06 31.80
C ASP A 82 0.03 -20.16 32.62
N GLY A 83 0.17 -18.87 32.26
CA GLY A 83 1.04 -17.89 32.91
C GLY A 83 2.49 -17.94 32.43
N THR A 84 2.86 -18.82 31.52
CA THR A 84 4.21 -18.86 30.94
C THR A 84 4.38 -17.78 29.88
N THR A 85 5.61 -17.28 29.73
CA THR A 85 5.96 -16.34 28.65
C THR A 85 6.96 -17.00 27.72
N GLN A 86 6.66 -17.04 26.42
CA GLN A 86 7.55 -17.57 25.39
C GLN A 86 7.87 -16.49 24.36
N LEU A 87 9.13 -16.40 23.94
CA LEU A 87 9.49 -15.63 22.75
C LEU A 87 8.94 -16.35 21.51
N ARG A 88 8.05 -15.69 20.78
CA ARG A 88 7.62 -16.10 19.45
C ARG A 88 8.50 -15.39 18.43
N SER A 89 9.29 -16.17 17.70
CA SER A 89 10.19 -15.63 16.70
C SER A 89 9.43 -14.98 15.55
N TRP A 90 10.02 -13.94 14.99
CA TRP A 90 9.58 -13.31 13.74
C TRP A 90 10.37 -13.81 12.53
N VAL A 91 11.40 -14.60 12.74
CA VAL A 91 12.28 -15.09 11.67
C VAL A 91 11.54 -16.14 10.85
N GLY A 92 11.40 -15.88 9.55
CA GLY A 92 10.87 -16.85 8.60
C GLY A 92 11.96 -17.72 8.01
N GLU A 93 11.63 -18.98 7.73
CA GLU A 93 12.46 -19.89 6.92
C GLU A 93 12.64 -19.34 5.51
N GLU A 94 13.76 -19.69 4.86
CA GLU A 94 14.15 -19.15 3.56
C GLU A 94 13.13 -19.43 2.46
N GLU A 95 12.47 -20.59 2.50
CA GLU A 95 11.43 -20.96 1.55
C GLU A 95 10.22 -20.04 1.63
N GLN A 96 9.87 -19.55 2.82
CA GLN A 96 8.78 -18.58 2.99
C GLN A 96 9.20 -17.17 2.56
N ARG A 97 10.45 -16.79 2.81
CA ARG A 97 11.02 -15.53 2.31
C ARG A 97 11.03 -15.51 0.79
N ALA A 98 11.37 -16.62 0.16
CA ALA A 98 11.32 -16.77 -1.31
C ALA A 98 9.92 -16.50 -1.87
N VAL A 99 8.86 -17.04 -1.25
CA VAL A 99 7.47 -16.75 -1.67
C VAL A 99 7.14 -15.25 -1.58
N VAL A 100 7.62 -14.56 -0.53
CA VAL A 100 7.41 -13.11 -0.40
C VAL A 100 8.19 -12.32 -1.46
N ARG A 101 9.40 -12.76 -1.81
CA ARG A 101 10.17 -12.16 -2.92
C ARG A 101 9.46 -12.34 -4.26
N ASP A 102 8.92 -13.54 -4.51
CA ASP A 102 8.12 -13.80 -5.71
C ASP A 102 6.87 -12.91 -5.76
N ALA A 103 6.24 -12.64 -4.62
CA ALA A 103 5.11 -11.71 -4.53
C ALA A 103 5.51 -10.24 -4.79
N PHE A 104 6.71 -9.81 -4.37
CA PHE A 104 7.24 -8.50 -4.78
C PHE A 104 7.50 -8.45 -6.29
N GLU A 105 7.96 -9.55 -6.91
CA GLU A 105 8.13 -9.63 -8.35
C GLU A 105 6.78 -9.51 -9.10
N VAL A 106 5.69 -10.08 -8.57
CA VAL A 106 4.35 -9.89 -9.15
C VAL A 106 4.02 -8.39 -9.28
N TRP A 107 4.21 -7.61 -8.21
CA TRP A 107 3.99 -6.16 -8.26
C TRP A 107 5.01 -5.42 -9.13
N SER A 108 6.28 -5.85 -9.11
CA SER A 108 7.37 -5.25 -9.90
C SER A 108 7.21 -5.46 -11.41
N SER A 109 6.54 -6.55 -11.80
CA SER A 109 6.21 -6.85 -13.19
C SER A 109 5.11 -5.95 -13.76
N VAL A 110 4.36 -5.25 -12.90
CA VAL A 110 3.43 -4.22 -13.32
C VAL A 110 4.24 -2.94 -13.57
N ASP A 111 4.26 -2.46 -14.80
CA ASP A 111 4.92 -1.20 -15.16
C ASP A 111 4.28 -0.01 -14.41
N ILE A 112 4.80 0.27 -13.20
CA ILE A 112 4.36 1.31 -12.27
C ILE A 112 5.55 2.14 -11.81
N GLY A 113 5.26 3.30 -11.24
CA GLY A 113 6.26 4.22 -10.71
C GLY A 113 6.93 3.77 -9.41
N LEU A 114 6.59 2.63 -8.82
CA LEU A 114 7.23 2.15 -7.58
C LEU A 114 8.28 1.09 -7.90
N LYS A 115 9.30 0.99 -7.05
CA LYS A 115 10.31 -0.07 -7.07
C LYS A 115 10.39 -0.73 -5.71
N PHE A 116 10.88 -1.97 -5.68
CA PHE A 116 11.07 -2.73 -4.46
C PHE A 116 12.50 -3.22 -4.38
N GLU A 117 13.14 -3.09 -3.22
CA GLU A 117 14.52 -3.51 -3.03
C GLU A 117 14.70 -4.18 -1.67
N GLU A 118 15.29 -5.38 -1.66
CA GLU A 118 15.67 -6.04 -0.42
C GLU A 118 16.95 -5.42 0.12
N VAL A 119 16.92 -5.01 1.39
CA VAL A 119 18.09 -4.42 2.06
C VAL A 119 18.60 -5.31 3.19
N ALA A 120 19.89 -5.19 3.48
CA ALA A 120 20.57 -6.04 4.46
C ALA A 120 20.24 -5.70 5.92
N THR A 121 19.69 -4.51 6.19
CA THR A 121 19.49 -4.01 7.56
C THR A 121 18.11 -3.37 7.72
N ARG A 122 17.43 -3.67 8.82
CA ARG A 122 16.10 -3.13 9.16
C ARG A 122 16.05 -1.60 9.21
N GLU A 123 17.18 -0.96 9.49
CA GLU A 123 17.31 0.49 9.58
C GLU A 123 17.18 1.18 8.21
N GLU A 124 17.38 0.44 7.12
CA GLU A 124 17.26 0.92 5.74
C GLU A 124 15.92 0.54 5.11
N ALA A 125 15.03 -0.16 5.83
CA ALA A 125 13.79 -0.71 5.29
C ALA A 125 12.55 0.02 5.80
N GLU A 126 11.66 0.44 4.89
CA GLU A 126 10.31 0.86 5.25
C GLU A 126 9.41 -0.36 5.55
N ILE A 127 9.52 -1.41 4.73
CA ILE A 127 8.75 -2.65 4.89
C ILE A 127 9.58 -3.68 5.68
N ARG A 128 9.11 -4.08 6.86
CA ARG A 128 9.83 -4.97 7.79
C ARG A 128 8.96 -6.17 8.10
N ILE A 129 9.38 -7.32 7.61
CA ILE A 129 8.54 -8.50 7.43
C ILE A 129 8.89 -9.55 8.47
N GLY A 130 7.89 -9.94 9.28
CA GLY A 130 7.98 -11.05 10.21
C GLY A 130 7.11 -12.26 9.82
N PHE A 131 7.36 -13.40 10.46
CA PHE A 131 6.65 -14.66 10.21
C PHE A 131 6.10 -15.28 11.49
N MET A 132 5.58 -14.44 12.39
CA MET A 132 5.12 -14.86 13.71
C MET A 132 3.88 -15.76 13.58
N ARG A 133 4.08 -17.07 13.78
CA ARG A 133 3.01 -18.07 13.70
C ARG A 133 1.85 -17.74 14.64
N GLY A 134 0.64 -17.75 14.09
CA GLY A 134 -0.60 -17.47 14.84
C GLY A 134 -0.95 -15.99 15.02
N ASP A 135 -0.10 -15.06 14.58
CA ASP A 135 -0.37 -13.61 14.61
C ASP A 135 -1.07 -13.09 13.33
N GLY A 136 -1.68 -14.00 12.56
CA GLY A 136 -2.34 -13.70 11.28
C GLY A 136 -1.40 -13.17 10.20
N ALA A 137 -1.92 -12.93 9.00
CA ALA A 137 -1.26 -12.09 8.01
C ALA A 137 -1.78 -10.65 8.17
N TRP A 138 -0.91 -9.67 8.01
CA TRP A 138 -1.29 -8.25 8.05
C TRP A 138 -0.15 -7.38 7.53
N SER A 139 -0.49 -6.18 7.08
CA SER A 139 0.43 -5.08 6.80
C SER A 139 -0.25 -3.75 7.14
N TYR A 140 0.55 -2.74 7.49
CA TYR A 140 0.01 -1.38 7.57
C TYR A 140 -0.26 -0.82 6.18
N LEU A 141 -1.15 0.19 6.12
CA LEU A 141 -1.63 0.72 4.87
C LEU A 141 -0.68 1.79 4.32
N GLY A 142 0.09 1.44 3.28
CA GLY A 142 0.89 2.41 2.55
C GLY A 142 1.91 3.11 3.43
N ARG A 143 1.92 4.45 3.38
CA ARG A 143 2.81 5.32 4.17
C ARG A 143 2.59 5.27 5.67
N ASP A 144 1.53 4.65 6.16
CA ASP A 144 1.31 4.46 7.60
C ASP A 144 2.45 3.61 8.22
N ILE A 145 3.18 2.82 7.41
CA ILE A 145 4.39 2.10 7.84
C ILE A 145 5.50 3.02 8.38
N LEU A 146 5.50 4.30 8.01
CA LEU A 146 6.51 5.28 8.42
C LEU A 146 6.36 5.72 9.88
N GLU A 147 5.23 5.42 10.53
CA GLU A 147 5.00 5.73 11.95
C GLU A 147 5.68 4.73 12.89
N HIS A 148 6.24 3.64 12.35
CA HIS A 148 6.82 2.55 13.10
C HIS A 148 8.34 2.54 13.08
N GLY A 149 8.96 2.27 14.23
CA GLY A 149 10.40 2.22 14.37
C GLY A 149 11.03 0.99 13.71
N PRO A 150 12.38 0.98 13.57
CA PRO A 150 13.11 -0.08 12.87
C PRO A 150 12.99 -1.47 13.53
N ASN A 151 12.65 -1.53 14.83
CA ASN A 151 12.48 -2.79 15.57
C ASN A 151 11.03 -3.31 15.59
N GLU A 152 10.13 -2.67 14.87
CA GLU A 152 8.73 -3.08 14.75
C GLU A 152 8.48 -3.70 13.37
N ARG A 153 7.68 -4.77 13.35
CA ARG A 153 7.14 -5.35 12.11
C ARG A 153 6.17 -4.35 11.49
N THR A 154 6.25 -4.19 10.17
CA THR A 154 5.25 -3.45 9.39
C THR A 154 4.44 -4.37 8.46
N MET A 155 4.84 -5.64 8.40
CA MET A 155 4.12 -6.73 7.76
C MET A 155 4.38 -8.04 8.52
N ASN A 156 3.40 -8.93 8.56
CA ASN A 156 3.56 -10.26 9.13
C ASN A 156 2.86 -11.33 8.29
N PHE A 157 3.42 -12.54 8.30
CA PHE A 157 2.78 -13.75 7.79
C PHE A 157 2.65 -14.82 8.88
N GLY A 158 1.42 -15.07 9.32
CA GLY A 158 1.13 -15.89 10.50
C GLY A 158 1.02 -17.39 10.23
N TRP A 159 1.12 -17.82 8.98
CA TRP A 159 0.98 -19.20 8.55
C TRP A 159 1.90 -19.52 7.37
N ASP A 160 2.00 -20.81 7.07
CA ASP A 160 2.97 -21.33 6.11
C ASP A 160 2.62 -20.94 4.67
N LEU A 161 3.41 -20.04 4.10
CA LEU A 161 3.27 -19.52 2.74
C LEU A 161 3.76 -20.47 1.65
N THR A 162 4.41 -21.58 2.00
CA THR A 162 4.88 -22.56 1.00
C THR A 162 3.75 -23.46 0.48
N ARG A 163 2.56 -23.37 1.07
CA ARG A 163 1.36 -24.06 0.61
C ARG A 163 0.89 -23.51 -0.73
N SER A 164 0.29 -24.38 -1.55
CA SER A 164 -0.26 -23.99 -2.85
C SER A 164 -1.28 -22.86 -2.71
N GLY A 165 -1.10 -21.79 -3.51
CA GLY A 165 -1.99 -20.62 -3.55
C GLY A 165 -1.65 -19.51 -2.54
N GLU A 166 -0.73 -19.74 -1.58
CA GLU A 166 -0.43 -18.73 -0.55
C GLU A 166 0.45 -17.57 -1.03
N ILE A 167 0.95 -17.61 -2.28
CA ILE A 167 1.54 -16.42 -2.90
C ILE A 167 0.54 -15.26 -2.94
N ASP A 168 -0.76 -15.54 -3.11
CA ASP A 168 -1.80 -14.50 -3.14
C ASP A 168 -1.92 -13.78 -1.79
N THR A 169 -1.70 -14.48 -0.67
CA THR A 169 -1.59 -13.86 0.66
C THR A 169 -0.44 -12.86 0.68
N ALA A 170 0.73 -13.21 0.16
CA ALA A 170 1.87 -12.30 0.11
C ALA A 170 1.64 -11.12 -0.84
N VAL A 171 1.02 -11.34 -2.01
CA VAL A 171 0.64 -10.27 -2.95
C VAL A 171 -0.37 -9.31 -2.30
N HIS A 172 -1.34 -9.83 -1.55
CA HIS A 172 -2.33 -9.06 -0.80
C HIS A 172 -1.69 -8.15 0.26
N GLU A 173 -0.82 -8.70 1.11
CA GLU A 173 -0.16 -7.91 2.15
C GLU A 173 0.77 -6.84 1.56
N ILE A 174 1.45 -7.14 0.45
CA ILE A 174 2.21 -6.12 -0.28
C ILE A 174 1.27 -5.06 -0.85
N GLY A 175 0.09 -5.43 -1.35
CA GLY A 175 -0.96 -4.49 -1.77
C GLY A 175 -1.37 -3.52 -0.67
N HIS A 176 -1.50 -3.98 0.57
CA HIS A 176 -1.67 -3.10 1.73
C HIS A 176 -0.50 -2.14 1.92
N SER A 177 0.75 -2.60 1.79
CA SER A 177 1.94 -1.72 1.79
C SER A 177 1.97 -0.72 0.63
N LEU A 178 1.21 -0.94 -0.45
CA LEU A 178 0.97 0.05 -1.53
C LEU A 178 -0.22 0.97 -1.25
N GLY A 179 -0.91 0.79 -0.14
CA GLY A 179 -2.03 1.61 0.30
C GLY A 179 -3.40 1.15 -0.19
N PHE A 180 -3.53 -0.08 -0.70
CA PHE A 180 -4.84 -0.63 -1.09
C PHE A 180 -5.57 -1.20 0.13
N PRO A 181 -6.79 -0.74 0.45
CA PRO A 181 -7.59 -1.35 1.50
C PRO A 181 -8.30 -2.63 0.97
N HIS A 182 -9.07 -3.29 1.83
CA HIS A 182 -9.85 -4.46 1.42
C HIS A 182 -11.00 -4.11 0.46
N GLU A 183 -11.14 -4.88 -0.62
CA GLU A 183 -12.13 -4.62 -1.68
C GLU A 183 -13.57 -4.91 -1.21
N HIS A 184 -13.79 -5.86 -0.30
CA HIS A 184 -15.13 -6.13 0.26
C HIS A 184 -15.66 -4.99 1.15
N GLN A 185 -14.77 -4.09 1.61
CA GLN A 185 -15.13 -2.90 2.38
C GLN A 185 -15.48 -1.71 1.47
N ASN A 186 -15.28 -1.85 0.15
CA ASN A 186 -15.70 -0.87 -0.83
C ASN A 186 -17.22 -0.62 -0.67
N PRO A 187 -17.67 0.63 -0.43
CA PRO A 187 -19.08 0.95 -0.26
C PRO A 187 -19.90 0.71 -1.54
N LYS A 188 -19.23 0.62 -2.70
CA LYS A 188 -19.85 0.28 -4.00
C LYS A 188 -19.81 -1.22 -4.29
N ALA A 189 -19.37 -2.06 -3.34
CA ALA A 189 -19.40 -3.51 -3.45
C ALA A 189 -20.81 -4.09 -3.62
N GLY A 190 -21.83 -3.38 -3.13
CA GLY A 190 -23.19 -3.91 -3.03
C GLY A 190 -23.32 -5.09 -2.07
N ILE A 191 -22.25 -5.44 -1.34
CA ILE A 191 -22.25 -6.54 -0.37
C ILE A 191 -23.11 -6.17 0.83
N VAL A 192 -24.17 -6.95 1.04
CA VAL A 192 -24.96 -7.00 2.26
C VAL A 192 -24.58 -8.27 3.01
N TRP A 193 -24.03 -8.14 4.22
CA TRP A 193 -23.57 -9.28 5.02
C TRP A 193 -24.72 -9.98 5.74
N ASP A 194 -24.60 -11.30 5.90
CA ASP A 194 -25.16 -11.99 7.06
C ASP A 194 -24.16 -11.88 8.22
N GLU A 195 -24.24 -10.77 8.96
CA GLU A 195 -23.23 -10.45 9.97
C GLU A 195 -23.07 -11.54 11.04
N GLU A 196 -24.16 -12.16 11.50
CA GLU A 196 -24.07 -13.25 12.49
C GLU A 196 -23.37 -14.48 11.91
N ALA A 197 -23.64 -14.83 10.64
CA ALA A 197 -22.93 -15.92 9.98
C ALA A 197 -21.43 -15.62 9.84
N VAL A 198 -21.07 -14.37 9.50
CA VAL A 198 -19.68 -13.90 9.41
C VAL A 198 -19.00 -13.94 10.78
N TYR A 199 -19.64 -13.40 11.83
CA TYR A 199 -19.11 -13.44 13.19
C TYR A 199 -18.91 -14.87 13.69
N ALA A 200 -19.91 -15.74 13.49
CA ALA A 200 -19.82 -17.14 13.91
C ALA A 200 -18.69 -17.88 13.19
N ALA A 201 -18.52 -17.65 11.89
CA ALA A 201 -17.48 -18.32 11.14
C ALA A 201 -16.06 -17.85 11.49
N LEU A 202 -15.87 -16.55 11.72
CA LEU A 202 -14.55 -15.97 12.01
C LEU A 202 -14.16 -16.06 13.49
N ALA A 203 -15.10 -16.37 14.38
CA ALA A 203 -14.82 -16.75 15.77
C ALA A 203 -14.19 -18.16 15.87
N GLU A 204 -14.26 -18.97 14.82
CA GLU A 204 -13.64 -20.29 14.76
C GLU A 204 -12.19 -20.22 14.21
N PRO A 205 -11.34 -21.23 14.48
CA PRO A 205 -10.06 -21.37 13.81
C PRO A 205 -10.21 -21.38 12.27
N PRO A 206 -9.23 -20.83 11.53
CA PRO A 206 -7.91 -20.41 12.00
C PRO A 206 -7.83 -18.96 12.54
N ASN A 207 -8.90 -18.18 12.44
CA ASN A 207 -8.90 -16.76 12.83
C ASN A 207 -9.13 -16.56 14.33
N SER A 208 -10.14 -17.23 14.88
CA SER A 208 -10.52 -17.10 16.29
C SER A 208 -10.72 -15.65 16.74
N TRP A 209 -11.32 -14.81 15.90
CA TRP A 209 -11.43 -13.38 16.12
C TRP A 209 -12.59 -13.01 17.04
N PRO A 210 -12.42 -12.03 17.95
CA PRO A 210 -13.54 -11.39 18.60
C PRO A 210 -14.35 -10.58 17.58
N ARG A 211 -15.63 -10.33 17.90
CA ARG A 211 -16.55 -9.60 17.01
C ARG A 211 -16.01 -8.25 16.55
N GLU A 212 -15.31 -7.53 17.42
CA GLU A 212 -14.72 -6.23 17.07
C GLU A 212 -13.69 -6.33 15.94
N THR A 213 -12.79 -7.32 15.99
CA THR A 213 -11.81 -7.57 14.93
C THR A 213 -12.48 -7.95 13.62
N THR A 214 -13.52 -8.80 13.68
CA THR A 214 -14.32 -9.17 12.51
C THR A 214 -15.06 -7.96 11.93
N PHE A 215 -15.63 -7.11 12.78
CA PHE A 215 -16.30 -5.90 12.33
C PHE A 215 -15.33 -4.99 11.59
N TRP A 216 -14.15 -4.76 12.17
CA TRP A 216 -13.14 -3.87 11.61
C TRP A 216 -12.56 -4.37 10.28
N ASN A 217 -12.29 -5.67 10.15
CA ASN A 217 -11.62 -6.23 8.98
C ASN A 217 -12.59 -6.65 7.88
N ILE A 218 -13.84 -7.00 8.21
CA ILE A 218 -14.78 -7.61 7.26
C ILE A 218 -16.05 -6.78 7.07
N ILE A 219 -16.76 -6.49 8.17
CA ILE A 219 -18.14 -5.99 8.05
C ILE A 219 -18.20 -4.51 7.73
N ARG A 220 -17.35 -3.69 8.38
CA ARG A 220 -17.38 -2.24 8.18
C ARG A 220 -17.14 -1.89 6.71
N LYS A 221 -17.85 -0.87 6.24
CA LYS A 221 -17.56 -0.23 4.96
C LYS A 221 -16.61 0.94 5.18
N LEU A 222 -15.75 1.17 4.20
CA LEU A 222 -14.98 2.40 4.11
C LEU A 222 -15.94 3.56 3.81
N ASP A 223 -15.54 4.78 4.17
CA ASP A 223 -16.34 5.94 3.82
C ASP A 223 -16.52 6.00 2.28
N PRO A 224 -17.73 6.27 1.74
CA PRO A 224 -17.92 6.47 0.30
C PRO A 224 -16.96 7.46 -0.35
N ASN A 225 -16.43 8.40 0.43
CA ASN A 225 -15.47 9.39 -0.03
C ASN A 225 -14.01 8.91 0.08
N GLU A 226 -13.74 7.78 0.76
CA GLU A 226 -12.40 7.16 0.91
C GLU A 226 -12.03 6.18 -0.21
N VAL A 227 -12.98 5.87 -1.10
CA VAL A 227 -12.80 4.90 -2.18
C VAL A 227 -13.08 5.52 -3.53
N GLU A 228 -12.02 5.66 -4.32
CA GLU A 228 -12.12 6.03 -5.72
C GLU A 228 -12.56 4.83 -6.58
N GLY A 229 -13.36 5.09 -7.63
CA GLY A 229 -13.82 4.04 -8.55
C GLY A 229 -15.27 3.63 -8.36
N SER A 230 -15.96 3.31 -9.45
CA SER A 230 -17.42 3.21 -9.54
C SER A 230 -17.98 1.78 -9.49
N THR A 231 -17.13 0.76 -9.38
CA THR A 231 -17.56 -0.65 -9.48
C THR A 231 -16.70 -1.56 -8.62
N TRP A 232 -17.34 -2.55 -8.02
CA TRP A 232 -16.74 -3.62 -7.25
C TRP A 232 -15.96 -4.60 -8.14
N ASP A 233 -14.84 -5.14 -7.64
CA ASP A 233 -14.14 -6.26 -8.26
C ASP A 233 -14.12 -7.51 -7.36
N PRO A 234 -14.93 -8.54 -7.63
CA PRO A 234 -14.93 -9.76 -6.83
C PRO A 234 -13.67 -10.63 -7.04
N ASP A 235 -12.88 -10.36 -8.09
CA ASP A 235 -11.65 -11.09 -8.40
C ASP A 235 -10.38 -10.34 -7.99
N SER A 236 -10.51 -9.17 -7.35
CA SER A 236 -9.36 -8.41 -6.85
C SER A 236 -8.55 -9.24 -5.86
N VAL A 237 -7.22 -9.13 -5.92
CA VAL A 237 -6.33 -9.71 -4.91
C VAL A 237 -6.63 -9.16 -3.52
N MET A 238 -7.21 -7.95 -3.43
CA MET A 238 -7.59 -7.30 -2.17
C MET A 238 -8.93 -7.81 -1.61
N HIS A 239 -9.57 -8.79 -2.24
CA HIS A 239 -10.82 -9.39 -1.81
C HIS A 239 -10.56 -10.75 -1.14
N TYR A 240 -11.25 -11.03 -0.04
CA TYR A 240 -11.21 -12.38 0.55
C TYR A 240 -12.21 -13.33 -0.12
N PRO A 241 -11.94 -14.65 -0.10
CA PRO A 241 -13.00 -15.62 -0.27
C PRO A 241 -13.96 -15.59 0.91
N PHE A 242 -15.26 -15.74 0.64
CA PHE A 242 -16.31 -15.82 1.65
C PHE A 242 -17.19 -17.04 1.38
N ALA A 243 -17.42 -17.87 2.38
CA ALA A 243 -18.24 -19.06 2.22
C ALA A 243 -19.72 -18.71 1.96
N LYS A 244 -20.44 -19.68 1.38
CA LYS A 244 -21.90 -19.58 1.22
C LYS A 244 -22.60 -19.24 2.54
N GLY A 245 -23.67 -18.46 2.46
CA GLY A 245 -24.45 -17.99 3.59
C GLY A 245 -23.88 -16.76 4.31
N MET A 246 -22.67 -16.29 3.98
CA MET A 246 -22.08 -15.09 4.59
C MET A 246 -22.51 -13.79 3.91
N ILE A 247 -22.79 -13.83 2.61
CA ILE A 247 -23.16 -12.67 1.80
C ILE A 247 -24.62 -12.82 1.37
N LYS A 248 -25.52 -11.95 1.85
CA LYS A 248 -26.94 -11.96 1.47
C LYS A 248 -27.16 -11.38 0.07
N GLU A 249 -26.45 -10.30 -0.24
CA GLU A 249 -26.47 -9.67 -1.55
C GLU A 249 -25.05 -9.38 -2.01
N PRO A 250 -24.71 -9.58 -3.29
CA PRO A 250 -25.57 -10.17 -4.34
C PRO A 250 -25.91 -11.65 -4.10
N VAL A 251 -27.17 -12.05 -4.35
CA VAL A 251 -27.72 -13.35 -3.92
C VAL A 251 -26.94 -14.57 -4.44
N ARG A 252 -26.28 -14.46 -5.60
CA ARG A 252 -25.43 -15.54 -6.12
C ARG A 252 -24.37 -16.00 -5.10
N TYR A 253 -23.83 -15.07 -4.32
CA TYR A 253 -22.81 -15.33 -3.31
C TYR A 253 -23.37 -15.87 -2.00
N PHE A 254 -24.68 -15.76 -1.80
CA PHE A 254 -25.33 -16.46 -0.70
C PHE A 254 -25.29 -17.97 -0.93
N ASP A 255 -25.56 -18.42 -2.15
CA ASP A 255 -25.64 -19.84 -2.48
C ASP A 255 -24.28 -20.46 -2.81
N GLU A 256 -23.46 -19.77 -3.61
CA GLU A 256 -22.20 -20.30 -4.15
C GLU A 256 -20.99 -19.96 -3.25
N GLY A 257 -21.08 -18.92 -2.43
CA GLY A 257 -19.91 -18.26 -1.85
C GLY A 257 -19.13 -17.45 -2.88
N LEU A 258 -18.21 -16.62 -2.41
CA LEU A 258 -17.32 -15.81 -3.22
C LEU A 258 -15.91 -16.39 -3.15
N GLN A 259 -15.28 -16.60 -4.30
CA GLN A 259 -13.90 -17.06 -4.39
C GLN A 259 -13.20 -16.25 -5.48
N PRO A 260 -12.24 -15.37 -5.14
CA PRO A 260 -11.46 -14.65 -6.13
C PRO A 260 -10.64 -15.61 -7.00
N ALA A 261 -10.36 -15.20 -8.24
CA ALA A 261 -9.60 -16.01 -9.20
C ALA A 261 -8.12 -16.26 -8.79
N GLY A 262 -7.56 -15.42 -7.91
CA GLY A 262 -6.15 -15.43 -7.53
C GLY A 262 -5.27 -14.56 -8.46
N GLY A 263 -4.12 -14.12 -7.96
CA GLY A 263 -3.26 -13.13 -8.63
C GLY A 263 -3.89 -11.73 -8.75
N LEU A 264 -3.20 -10.84 -9.47
CA LEU A 264 -3.71 -9.49 -9.74
C LEU A 264 -4.80 -9.52 -10.81
N SER A 265 -5.95 -8.94 -10.51
CA SER A 265 -7.01 -8.75 -11.51
C SER A 265 -6.62 -7.68 -12.54
N ALA A 266 -7.34 -7.65 -13.66
CA ALA A 266 -7.17 -6.57 -14.65
C ALA A 266 -7.45 -5.18 -14.03
N ARG A 267 -8.34 -5.12 -13.02
CA ARG A 267 -8.65 -3.89 -12.32
C ARG A 267 -7.55 -3.50 -11.36
N ASP A 268 -7.01 -4.44 -10.58
CA ASP A 268 -5.86 -4.21 -9.70
C ASP A 268 -4.71 -3.57 -10.49
N ILE A 269 -4.38 -4.15 -11.65
CA ILE A 269 -3.36 -3.63 -12.57
C ILE A 269 -3.71 -2.22 -13.07
N SER A 270 -4.96 -1.97 -13.47
CA SER A 270 -5.37 -0.65 -13.96
C SER A 270 -5.28 0.43 -12.87
N TRP A 271 -5.66 0.09 -11.65
CA TRP A 271 -5.72 1.00 -10.51
C TRP A 271 -4.33 1.32 -9.98
N VAL A 272 -3.47 0.31 -9.83
CA VAL A 272 -2.08 0.55 -9.40
C VAL A 272 -1.32 1.38 -10.42
N LYS A 273 -1.57 1.22 -11.73
CA LYS A 273 -0.99 2.07 -12.78
C LYS A 273 -1.51 3.50 -12.75
N ALA A 274 -2.81 3.70 -12.52
CA ALA A 274 -3.39 5.03 -12.40
C ALA A 274 -2.85 5.78 -11.18
N LEU A 275 -2.71 5.06 -10.06
CA LEU A 275 -2.22 5.63 -8.80
C LEU A 275 -0.70 5.84 -8.80
N TYR A 276 0.04 4.94 -9.45
CA TYR A 276 1.48 4.97 -9.54
C TYR A 276 1.94 4.94 -11.00
N PRO A 277 1.71 6.01 -11.77
CA PRO A 277 2.17 6.05 -13.15
C PRO A 277 3.70 5.92 -13.20
N PRO A 278 4.25 5.20 -14.19
CA PRO A 278 5.68 5.15 -14.44
C PRO A 278 6.28 6.56 -14.49
N GLN A 279 7.48 6.71 -13.94
CA GLN A 279 8.17 7.98 -13.99
C GLN A 279 8.59 8.28 -15.43
N VAL A 280 7.99 9.31 -16.03
CA VAL A 280 8.50 9.89 -17.27
C VAL A 280 9.70 10.75 -16.90
N ASP A 281 10.79 10.65 -17.65
CA ASP A 281 12.03 11.39 -17.39
C ASP A 281 11.72 12.87 -17.09
N ASN A 282 12.01 13.32 -15.87
CA ASN A 282 11.69 14.66 -15.42
C ASN A 282 12.59 15.67 -16.13
N THR A 283 12.09 16.22 -17.23
CA THR A 283 12.76 17.24 -18.05
C THR A 283 12.66 18.64 -17.43
N VAL A 284 11.71 18.86 -16.52
CA VAL A 284 11.49 20.16 -15.89
C VAL A 284 12.42 20.33 -14.69
N GLN A 285 13.36 21.26 -14.80
CA GLN A 285 14.21 21.69 -13.69
C GLN A 285 13.48 22.75 -12.86
N LEU A 286 13.39 22.55 -11.55
CA LEU A 286 12.96 23.61 -10.63
C LEU A 286 14.16 24.50 -10.31
N LYS A 287 14.04 25.80 -10.60
CA LYS A 287 15.12 26.78 -10.41
C LYS A 287 14.81 27.70 -9.23
N PRO A 288 15.83 28.18 -8.51
CA PRO A 288 15.64 29.14 -7.43
C PRO A 288 14.85 30.39 -7.85
N ALA A 289 13.94 30.83 -7.00
CA ALA A 289 13.07 31.99 -7.18
C ALA A 289 12.18 31.97 -8.44
N GLN A 290 11.88 30.77 -8.98
CA GLN A 290 10.93 30.58 -10.07
C GLN A 290 9.75 29.73 -9.60
N SER A 291 8.56 30.34 -9.54
CA SER A 291 7.32 29.60 -9.30
C SER A 291 6.93 28.82 -10.54
N VAL A 292 6.64 27.54 -10.37
CA VAL A 292 6.14 26.66 -11.44
C VAL A 292 4.73 26.24 -11.09
N LEU A 293 3.76 26.50 -11.98
CA LEU A 293 2.40 25.99 -11.84
C LEU A 293 2.40 24.47 -11.87
N LEU A 294 1.60 23.85 -11.00
CA LEU A 294 1.51 22.40 -10.90
C LEU A 294 0.57 21.82 -11.95
N GLU A 295 -0.59 22.47 -12.18
CA GLU A 295 -1.62 22.05 -13.15
C GLU A 295 -2.12 20.61 -12.91
N LEU A 296 -2.28 20.22 -11.65
CA LEU A 296 -2.69 18.88 -11.23
C LEU A 296 -4.18 18.80 -10.89
N THR A 297 -4.79 17.63 -11.13
CA THR A 297 -6.03 17.18 -10.48
C THR A 297 -5.74 16.31 -9.25
N PRO A 298 -6.73 16.05 -8.38
CA PRO A 298 -6.59 15.08 -7.29
C PRO A 298 -5.99 13.74 -7.76
N GLY A 299 -5.03 13.22 -7.00
CA GLY A 299 -4.30 11.98 -7.28
C GLY A 299 -3.10 12.15 -8.22
N GLU A 300 -3.10 13.19 -9.06
CA GLU A 300 -1.99 13.44 -9.98
C GLU A 300 -0.74 13.94 -9.25
N GLN A 301 0.39 13.68 -9.88
CA GLN A 301 1.70 14.06 -9.40
C GLN A 301 2.49 14.79 -10.47
N ARG A 302 3.30 15.76 -10.03
CA ARG A 302 4.36 16.36 -10.83
C ARG A 302 5.71 16.10 -10.18
N SER A 303 6.74 15.97 -11.00
CA SER A 303 8.10 15.74 -10.52
C SER A 303 9.08 16.68 -11.21
N PHE A 304 10.07 17.12 -10.44
CA PHE A 304 11.00 18.16 -10.83
C PHE A 304 12.43 17.74 -10.53
N ARG A 305 13.33 18.04 -11.46
CA ARG A 305 14.77 17.91 -11.22
C ARG A 305 15.28 19.12 -10.46
N VAL A 306 16.05 18.88 -9.41
CA VAL A 306 16.66 19.93 -8.59
C VAL A 306 18.17 19.73 -8.61
N ARG A 307 18.90 20.76 -9.06
CA ARG A 307 20.37 20.79 -9.09
C ARG A 307 20.85 22.10 -8.50
N PRO A 308 21.31 22.12 -7.23
CA PRO A 308 21.80 23.32 -6.58
C PRO A 308 23.06 23.85 -7.27
N GLU A 309 23.06 25.13 -7.59
CA GLU A 309 24.24 25.84 -8.11
C GLU A 309 25.22 26.22 -6.99
N GLU A 310 24.75 26.21 -5.74
CA GLU A 310 25.49 26.56 -4.53
C GLU A 310 25.14 25.63 -3.36
N THR A 311 26.10 25.38 -2.48
CA THR A 311 25.85 24.63 -1.24
C THR A 311 25.30 25.59 -0.18
N ARG A 312 23.97 25.61 -0.01
CA ARG A 312 23.30 26.47 0.98
C ARG A 312 21.98 25.87 1.46
N ARG A 313 21.33 26.57 2.38
CA ARG A 313 19.94 26.25 2.74
C ARG A 313 19.02 26.73 1.61
N TYR A 314 18.13 25.83 1.20
CA TYR A 314 17.03 26.09 0.30
C TYR A 314 15.73 25.87 1.05
N GLU A 315 14.71 26.64 0.69
CA GLU A 315 13.34 26.42 1.13
C GLU A 315 12.50 26.01 -0.08
N PHE A 316 11.65 25.02 0.13
CA PHE A 316 10.67 24.53 -0.84
C PHE A 316 9.29 24.77 -0.26
N ARG A 317 8.36 25.20 -1.11
CA ARG A 317 6.99 25.46 -0.67
C ARG A 317 6.01 25.32 -1.83
N THR A 318 4.86 24.72 -1.56
CA THR A 318 3.68 24.80 -2.42
C THR A 318 2.89 26.09 -2.15
N PHE A 319 2.14 26.56 -3.14
CA PHE A 319 1.32 27.76 -3.04
C PHE A 319 -0.05 27.48 -3.61
N GLY A 320 -1.07 28.11 -3.03
CA GLY A 320 -2.47 27.94 -3.40
C GLY A 320 -3.30 27.44 -2.23
N THR A 321 -4.59 27.25 -2.45
CA THR A 321 -5.48 26.58 -1.48
C THR A 321 -5.63 25.12 -1.91
N SER A 322 -4.80 24.25 -1.34
CA SER A 322 -4.70 22.84 -1.71
C SER A 322 -4.16 21.98 -0.58
N ASP A 323 -4.43 20.68 -0.70
CA ASP A 323 -3.81 19.62 0.08
C ASP A 323 -2.87 18.84 -0.83
N SER A 324 -1.61 18.70 -0.42
CA SER A 324 -0.53 18.10 -1.16
C SER A 324 0.49 17.41 -0.26
N VAL A 325 1.12 16.38 -0.79
CA VAL A 325 2.38 15.89 -0.24
C VAL A 325 3.51 16.31 -1.16
N MET A 326 4.54 16.89 -0.56
CA MET A 326 5.77 17.27 -1.23
C MET A 326 6.92 16.45 -0.64
N VAL A 327 7.64 15.72 -1.50
CA VAL A 327 8.75 14.84 -1.08
C VAL A 327 9.98 15.14 -1.90
N LEU A 328 11.12 15.25 -1.23
CA LEU A 328 12.42 15.43 -1.85
C LEU A 328 13.25 14.16 -1.70
N PHE A 329 13.81 13.73 -2.82
CA PHE A 329 14.74 12.61 -2.90
C PHE A 329 16.13 13.12 -3.28
N GLU A 330 17.18 12.50 -2.73
CA GLU A 330 18.57 12.69 -3.16
C GLU A 330 18.98 11.54 -4.07
N ASN A 331 19.65 11.85 -5.18
CA ASN A 331 20.24 10.84 -6.05
C ASN A 331 21.56 10.36 -5.43
N ASP A 332 21.58 9.11 -4.97
CA ASP A 332 22.76 8.38 -4.52
C ASP A 332 23.12 7.32 -5.58
N ASN A 333 24.13 7.63 -6.41
CA ASN A 333 24.66 6.72 -7.44
C ASN A 333 23.62 6.14 -8.43
N GLY A 334 22.58 6.91 -8.76
CA GLY A 334 21.51 6.50 -9.69
C GLY A 334 20.23 6.05 -8.99
N GLU A 335 20.27 5.92 -7.66
CA GLU A 335 19.13 5.55 -6.82
C GLU A 335 18.59 6.79 -6.10
N PHE A 336 17.28 7.03 -6.14
CA PHE A 336 16.68 8.17 -5.46
C PHE A 336 16.21 7.77 -4.06
N ARG A 337 16.93 8.25 -3.04
CA ARG A 337 16.64 7.99 -1.63
C ARG A 337 15.85 9.11 -1.01
N TYR A 338 14.88 8.76 -0.16
CA TYR A 338 14.10 9.75 0.58
C TYR A 338 15.01 10.64 1.42
N LEU A 339 14.85 11.96 1.30
CA LEU A 339 15.61 12.93 2.08
C LEU A 339 14.71 13.66 3.09
N THR A 340 13.55 14.14 2.63
CA THR A 340 12.57 14.82 3.48
C THR A 340 11.23 14.93 2.75
N GLY A 341 10.16 15.22 3.48
CA GLY A 341 8.86 15.53 2.90
C GLY A 341 7.97 16.25 3.90
N ASP A 342 6.89 16.82 3.38
CA ASP A 342 5.84 17.46 4.15
C ASP A 342 4.47 17.16 3.53
N ASP A 343 3.48 16.88 4.38
CA ASP A 343 2.11 16.54 4.01
C ASP A 343 1.19 17.52 4.73
N ASP A 344 0.67 18.51 4.00
CA ASP A 344 -0.16 19.60 4.55
C ASP A 344 -1.65 19.23 4.63
N SER A 345 -1.99 17.97 4.36
CA SER A 345 -3.37 17.59 4.13
C SER A 345 -4.26 17.80 5.35
N GLY A 346 -5.40 18.46 5.17
CA GLY A 346 -6.36 18.77 6.21
C GLY A 346 -5.99 20.00 7.06
N GLU A 347 -4.84 20.62 6.78
CA GLU A 347 -4.39 21.84 7.45
C GLU A 347 -4.70 23.09 6.61
N ASP A 348 -4.64 24.27 7.23
CA ASP A 348 -4.76 25.55 6.54
C ASP A 348 -3.37 26.13 6.19
N THR A 349 -2.40 25.25 5.92
CA THR A 349 -1.02 25.56 5.54
C THR A 349 -0.71 25.04 4.13
N ASN A 350 0.50 25.32 3.64
CA ASN A 350 1.02 24.72 2.42
C ASN A 350 2.26 23.89 2.76
N ALA A 351 2.45 22.78 2.07
CA ALA A 351 3.59 21.88 2.23
C ALA A 351 4.90 22.65 2.05
N ALA A 352 5.77 22.60 3.06
CA ALA A 352 7.01 23.33 3.07
C ALA A 352 8.10 22.64 3.90
N PHE A 353 9.34 22.70 3.41
CA PHE A 353 10.49 22.29 4.19
C PHE A 353 11.72 23.13 3.84
N ARG A 354 12.67 23.16 4.78
CA ARG A 354 13.91 23.92 4.66
C ARG A 354 15.11 23.07 5.05
N LEU A 355 16.01 22.86 4.10
CA LEU A 355 17.18 22.01 4.30
C LEU A 355 18.40 22.53 3.53
N LYS A 356 19.58 22.01 3.88
CA LYS A 356 20.82 22.32 3.16
C LYS A 356 20.99 21.35 2.00
N LEU A 357 21.10 21.88 0.77
CA LEU A 357 21.46 21.08 -0.40
C LEU A 357 22.92 21.32 -0.77
N VAL A 358 23.53 20.34 -1.43
CA VAL A 358 24.95 20.37 -1.80
C VAL A 358 25.10 20.63 -3.30
N LYS A 359 25.94 21.60 -3.66
CA LYS A 359 26.29 21.91 -5.05
C LYS A 359 26.79 20.66 -5.77
N GLY A 360 26.29 20.44 -6.99
CA GLY A 360 26.72 19.33 -7.85
C GLY A 360 26.04 17.99 -7.54
N ARG A 361 25.25 17.89 -6.46
CA ARG A 361 24.34 16.76 -6.23
C ARG A 361 23.05 16.94 -7.01
N GLU A 362 22.37 15.84 -7.27
CA GLU A 362 21.08 15.81 -7.96
C GLU A 362 20.00 15.37 -6.99
N TYR A 363 18.85 16.04 -7.09
CA TYR A 363 17.68 15.77 -6.26
C TYR A 363 16.44 15.70 -7.15
N ALA A 364 15.41 15.00 -6.69
CA ALA A 364 14.10 14.96 -7.33
C ALA A 364 13.03 15.43 -6.33
N LEU A 365 12.35 16.53 -6.66
CA LEU A 365 11.19 16.99 -5.92
C LEU A 365 9.94 16.37 -6.54
N ARG A 366 9.07 15.78 -5.74
CA ARG A 366 7.81 15.18 -6.19
C ARG A 366 6.68 15.79 -5.40
N VAL A 367 5.65 16.26 -6.10
CA VAL A 367 4.47 16.89 -5.50
C VAL A 367 3.26 16.14 -6.00
N ARG A 368 2.49 15.53 -5.09
CA ARG A 368 1.19 14.92 -5.39
C ARG A 368 0.10 15.78 -4.78
N LEU A 369 -0.94 16.05 -5.58
CA LEU A 369 -2.10 16.82 -5.14
C LEU A 369 -3.18 15.86 -4.63
N TYR A 370 -3.73 16.13 -3.45
CA TYR A 370 -4.90 15.40 -2.95
C TYR A 370 -6.17 16.19 -3.22
N HIS A 371 -6.16 17.50 -2.97
CA HIS A 371 -7.31 18.37 -3.14
C HIS A 371 -6.86 19.79 -3.52
N SER A 372 -7.69 20.52 -4.26
CA SER A 372 -7.51 21.94 -4.52
C SER A 372 -8.87 22.63 -4.64
N GLU A 373 -9.03 23.81 -4.04
CA GLU A 373 -10.27 24.59 -4.21
C GLU A 373 -10.48 25.05 -5.65
N ARG A 374 -9.38 25.32 -6.36
CA ARG A 374 -9.39 25.73 -7.77
C ARG A 374 -8.29 25.01 -8.52
N GLN A 375 -8.70 24.18 -9.49
CA GLN A 375 -7.79 23.45 -10.35
C GLN A 375 -6.83 24.41 -11.08
N GLY A 376 -5.56 24.04 -11.16
CA GLY A 376 -4.54 24.81 -11.87
C GLY A 376 -4.07 26.10 -11.20
N GLN A 377 -4.53 26.39 -9.97
CA GLN A 377 -4.06 27.57 -9.19
C GLN A 377 -3.03 27.22 -8.12
N THR A 378 -2.46 26.02 -8.19
CA THR A 378 -1.39 25.59 -7.29
C THR A 378 -0.03 25.71 -7.98
N ALA A 379 0.99 26.07 -7.20
CA ALA A 379 2.35 26.24 -7.69
C ALA A 379 3.36 25.68 -6.68
N VAL A 380 4.60 25.49 -7.12
CA VAL A 380 5.73 25.16 -6.26
C VAL A 380 6.91 26.08 -6.59
N MET A 381 7.68 26.44 -5.57
CA MET A 381 8.91 27.21 -5.73
C MET A 381 9.99 26.68 -4.78
N MET A 382 11.25 26.84 -5.19
CA MET A 382 12.41 26.74 -4.31
C MET A 382 13.15 28.08 -4.25
N TRP A 383 13.78 28.46 -3.14
CA TRP A 383 14.61 29.68 -3.05
C TRP A 383 15.75 29.61 -2.04
#